data_AF-A0A931VKZ3-F1
#
_entry.id   AF-A0A931VKZ3-F1
#
_cell.length_a   1.000
_cell.length_b   1.000
_cell.length_c   1.000
_cell.angle_alpha   90.00
_cell.angle_beta   90.00
_cell.angle_gamma   90.00
#
_symmetry.space_group_name_H-M   'P 1'
#
loop_
_entity.id
_entity.type
_entity.pdbx_description
1 polymer ?
#
loop_
_entity_poly.entity_id
_entity_poly.type
_entity_poly.pdbx_seq_one_letter_code
_entity_poly.pdbx_strand_id
1 'polypeptide(L)'
;MKLPNSEFAEFDIRKLNEYLLSATHPIGRSKSVFFSEIGCNKNNTEALKQVLLNIAKNGMVLEKSETAHGTKYIIDGLISSPKGNKKALRTVWIIDKGHDHPRFVTAYPA
;
A
#
# COMPACT_ATOMS: atom_id res chain seq x y z
N MET A 1 15.80 5.91 5.27
CA MET A 1 16.22 4.73 4.46
C MET A 1 15.13 4.35 3.45
N LYS A 2 15.42 3.52 2.45
CA LYS A 2 14.44 2.95 1.51
C LYS A 2 13.94 1.58 1.97
N LEU A 3 12.82 1.11 1.41
CA LEU A 3 12.37 -0.26 1.60
C LEU A 3 13.35 -1.21 0.90
N PRO A 4 13.93 -2.19 1.61
CA PRO A 4 14.80 -3.19 0.98
C PRO A 4 14.04 -3.99 -0.08
N ASN A 5 14.70 -4.30 -1.19
CA ASN A 5 14.20 -5.23 -2.22
C ASN A 5 12.80 -4.88 -2.76
N SER A 6 12.47 -3.59 -2.80
CA SER A 6 11.17 -3.07 -3.26
C SER A 6 10.82 -3.45 -4.71
N GLU A 7 11.81 -3.84 -5.51
CA GLU A 7 11.67 -4.40 -6.85
C GLU A 7 11.05 -5.80 -6.87
N PHE A 8 11.18 -6.56 -5.78
CA PHE A 8 10.59 -7.89 -5.58
C PHE A 8 9.31 -7.83 -4.73
N ALA A 9 8.67 -6.67 -4.67
CA ALA A 9 7.49 -6.47 -3.82
C ALA A 9 6.31 -7.37 -4.21
N GLU A 10 5.76 -8.07 -3.22
CA GLU A 10 4.70 -9.05 -3.39
C GLU A 10 3.34 -8.51 -2.94
N PHE A 11 2.29 -8.86 -3.69
CA PHE A 11 0.92 -8.45 -3.42
C PHE A 11 -0.01 -9.66 -3.42
N ASP A 12 -0.85 -9.77 -2.38
CA ASP A 12 -2.05 -10.61 -2.47
C ASP A 12 -3.15 -9.81 -3.18
N ILE A 13 -3.45 -10.18 -4.43
CA ILE A 13 -4.45 -9.50 -5.26
C ILE A 13 -5.84 -9.47 -4.60
N ARG A 14 -6.17 -10.48 -3.78
CA ARG A 14 -7.44 -10.52 -3.03
C ARG A 14 -7.50 -9.39 -2.01
N LYS A 15 -6.39 -9.05 -1.34
CA LYS A 15 -6.35 -7.89 -0.43
C LYS A 15 -6.59 -6.57 -1.15
N LEU A 16 -6.16 -6.42 -2.40
CA LEU A 16 -6.46 -5.22 -3.16
C LEU A 16 -7.96 -5.14 -3.48
N ASN A 17 -8.54 -6.22 -4.03
CA ASN A 17 -9.91 -6.22 -4.52
C ASN A 17 -10.98 -6.36 -3.43
N GLU A 18 -10.76 -7.24 -2.46
CA GLU A 18 -11.75 -7.66 -1.47
C GLU A 18 -11.63 -6.87 -0.16
N TYR A 19 -10.51 -6.18 0.06
CA TYR A 19 -10.29 -5.34 1.24
C TYR A 19 -10.14 -3.85 0.92
N LEU A 20 -9.10 -3.42 0.18
CA LEU A 20 -8.86 -1.99 -0.06
C LEU A 20 -9.91 -1.34 -0.97
N LEU A 21 -10.25 -2.03 -2.06
CA LEU A 21 -11.19 -1.53 -3.07
C LEU A 21 -12.63 -2.01 -2.82
N SER A 22 -12.88 -2.63 -1.68
CA SER A 22 -14.18 -3.21 -1.36
C SER A 22 -15.06 -2.25 -0.57
N ALA A 23 -16.11 -1.75 -1.21
CA ALA A 23 -17.13 -0.92 -0.58
C ALA A 23 -18.01 -1.67 0.43
N THR A 24 -18.03 -3.00 0.37
CA THR A 24 -18.87 -3.84 1.22
C THR A 24 -18.10 -4.46 2.39
N HIS A 25 -16.76 -4.36 2.43
CA HIS A 25 -15.98 -4.93 3.51
C HIS A 25 -16.18 -4.12 4.81
N PRO A 26 -16.55 -4.75 5.94
CA PRO A 26 -16.90 -4.03 7.19
C PRO A 26 -15.84 -3.02 7.65
N ILE A 27 -14.56 -3.42 7.54
CA ILE A 27 -13.38 -2.59 7.90
C ILE A 27 -12.79 -1.84 6.69
N GLY A 28 -13.05 -2.31 5.47
CA GLY A 28 -12.38 -1.86 4.25
C GLY A 28 -13.11 -0.72 3.55
N ARG A 29 -14.42 -0.57 3.81
CA ARG A 29 -15.29 0.41 3.15
C ARG A 29 -14.78 1.86 3.23
N SER A 30 -14.21 2.27 4.37
CA SER A 30 -13.70 3.63 4.53
C SER A 30 -12.47 3.88 3.67
N LYS A 31 -11.68 2.83 3.41
CA LYS A 31 -10.53 2.87 2.51
C LYS A 31 -10.98 2.95 1.06
N SER A 32 -12.02 2.21 0.66
CA SER A 32 -12.49 2.23 -0.73
C SER A 32 -12.99 3.60 -1.18
N VAL A 33 -13.55 4.40 -0.26
CA VAL A 33 -13.93 5.79 -0.54
C VAL A 33 -12.71 6.62 -0.91
N PHE A 34 -11.64 6.56 -0.10
CA PHE A 34 -10.38 7.25 -0.40
C PHE A 34 -9.77 6.78 -1.72
N PHE A 35 -9.71 5.46 -1.95
CA PHE A 35 -9.15 4.93 -3.19
C PHE A 35 -9.94 5.39 -4.42
N SER A 36 -11.26 5.50 -4.31
CA SER A 36 -12.09 6.07 -5.38
C SER A 36 -11.77 7.54 -5.64
N GLU A 37 -11.48 8.33 -4.59
CA GLU A 37 -11.08 9.74 -4.75
C GLU A 37 -9.75 9.90 -5.50
N ILE A 38 -8.84 8.95 -5.37
CA ILE A 38 -7.57 8.91 -6.14
C ILE A 38 -7.69 8.11 -7.44
N GLY A 39 -8.91 7.79 -7.88
CA GLY A 39 -9.18 7.17 -9.18
C GLY A 39 -8.97 5.66 -9.22
N CYS A 40 -8.86 4.98 -8.08
CA CYS A 40 -8.66 3.53 -7.98
C CYS A 40 -9.95 2.82 -7.54
N ASN A 41 -10.33 1.76 -8.26
CA ASN A 41 -11.48 0.90 -8.00
C ASN A 41 -11.19 -0.54 -8.48
N LYS A 42 -12.12 -1.48 -8.24
CA LYS A 42 -11.93 -2.91 -8.59
C LYS A 42 -11.71 -3.18 -10.07
N ASN A 43 -12.08 -2.25 -10.96
CA ASN A 43 -11.90 -2.39 -12.40
C ASN A 43 -10.51 -1.93 -12.88
N ASN A 44 -9.72 -1.28 -12.02
CA ASN A 44 -8.38 -0.81 -12.35
C ASN A 44 -7.34 -1.11 -11.26
N THR A 45 -7.44 -2.29 -10.65
CA THR A 45 -6.56 -2.75 -9.56
C THR A 45 -5.07 -2.68 -9.89
N GLU A 46 -4.69 -2.85 -11.16
CA GLU A 46 -3.31 -2.69 -11.59
C GLU A 46 -2.81 -1.25 -11.39
N ALA A 47 -3.65 -0.23 -11.62
CA ALA A 47 -3.28 1.16 -11.35
C ALA A 47 -2.98 1.38 -9.85
N LEU A 48 -3.80 0.80 -8.96
CA LEU A 48 -3.53 0.83 -7.52
C LEU A 48 -2.20 0.13 -7.20
N LYS A 49 -1.93 -1.02 -7.80
CA LYS A 49 -0.67 -1.74 -7.58
C LYS A 49 0.54 -0.90 -8.00
N GLN A 50 0.48 -0.23 -9.15
CA GLN A 50 1.55 0.66 -9.60
C GLN A 50 1.77 1.85 -8.66
N VAL A 51 0.69 2.45 -8.14
CA VAL A 51 0.76 3.51 -7.13
C VAL A 51 1.47 3.02 -5.87
N LEU A 52 1.09 1.85 -5.34
CA LEU A 52 1.69 1.26 -4.14
C LEU A 52 3.17 0.91 -4.36
N LEU A 53 3.51 0.33 -5.52
CA LEU A 53 4.89 0.03 -5.92
C LEU A 53 5.75 1.29 -6.01
N ASN A 54 5.20 2.36 -6.58
CA ASN A 54 5.91 3.63 -6.68
C ASN A 54 6.24 4.19 -5.29
N ILE A 55 5.30 4.11 -4.33
CA ILE A 55 5.56 4.52 -2.94
C ILE A 55 6.60 3.61 -2.29
N ALA A 56 6.53 2.29 -2.49
CA ALA A 56 7.50 1.35 -1.93
C ALA A 56 8.94 1.64 -2.39
N LYS A 57 9.12 1.93 -3.68
CA LYS A 57 10.42 2.22 -4.30
C LYS A 57 10.94 3.61 -3.96
N ASN A 58 10.07 4.62 -4.02
CA ASN A 58 10.47 6.03 -3.99
C ASN A 58 10.23 6.72 -2.65
N GLY A 59 9.39 6.16 -1.78
CA GLY A 59 9.13 6.71 -0.45
C GLY A 59 10.31 6.54 0.50
N MET A 60 10.31 7.32 1.58
CA MET A 60 11.22 7.10 2.72
C MET A 60 10.49 6.29 3.78
N VAL A 61 11.18 5.28 4.32
CA VAL A 61 10.68 4.55 5.49
C VAL A 61 10.64 5.50 6.67
N LEU A 62 9.44 5.68 7.23
CA LEU A 62 9.18 6.48 8.42
C LEU A 62 9.36 5.67 9.71
N GLU A 63 8.92 4.41 9.67
CA GLU A 63 9.03 3.50 10.82
C GLU A 63 9.51 2.14 10.33
N LYS A 64 10.45 1.56 11.08
CA LYS A 64 10.90 0.18 10.98
C LYS A 64 10.72 -0.46 12.35
N SER A 65 9.96 -1.55 12.43
CA SER A 65 9.73 -2.28 13.67
C SER A 65 9.89 -3.79 13.48
N GLU A 66 10.63 -4.43 14.37
CA GLU A 66 10.76 -5.89 14.39
C GLU A 66 9.55 -6.52 15.07
N THR A 67 9.07 -7.62 14.51
CA THR A 67 7.92 -8.38 15.02
C THR A 67 8.24 -9.86 15.01
N ALA A 68 7.41 -10.69 15.66
CA ALA A 68 7.56 -12.14 15.64
C ALA A 68 7.49 -12.74 14.21
N HIS A 69 6.86 -12.04 13.26
CA HIS A 69 6.66 -12.50 11.89
C HIS A 69 7.75 -12.01 10.92
N GLY A 70 8.49 -10.96 11.28
CA GLY A 70 9.44 -10.30 10.39
C GLY A 70 9.58 -8.82 10.70
N THR A 71 10.19 -8.08 9.78
CA THR A 71 10.38 -6.63 9.93
C THR A 71 9.28 -5.87 9.21
N LYS A 72 8.53 -5.04 9.94
CA LYS A 72 7.50 -4.17 9.43
C LYS A 72 8.09 -2.81 9.02
N TYR A 73 7.60 -2.27 7.92
CA TYR A 73 7.99 -0.98 7.37
C TYR A 73 6.76 -0.12 7.11
N ILE A 74 6.81 1.14 7.50
CA ILE A 74 5.79 2.15 7.21
C ILE A 74 6.38 3.22 6.32
N ILE A 75 5.69 3.51 5.21
CA ILE A 75 6.14 4.44 4.18
C ILE A 75 4.97 5.31 3.76
N ASP A 76 5.15 6.62 3.84
CA ASP A 76 4.18 7.59 3.33
C ASP A 76 4.56 8.06 1.94
N GLY A 77 3.54 8.29 1.10
CA GLY A 77 3.68 8.85 -0.24
C GLY A 77 2.59 9.87 -0.54
N LEU A 78 2.86 10.75 -1.50
CA LEU A 78 1.89 11.68 -2.04
C LEU A 78 1.42 11.20 -3.41
N ILE A 79 0.10 11.15 -3.60
CA ILE A 79 -0.54 10.74 -4.85
C ILE A 79 -1.32 11.91 -5.42
N SER A 80 -1.14 12.17 -6.71
CA SER A 80 -2.01 13.10 -7.43
C SER A 80 -3.34 12.42 -7.74
N SER A 81 -4.42 12.97 -7.25
CA SER A 81 -5.76 12.51 -7.64
C SER A 81 -6.06 12.93 -9.09
N PRO A 82 -7.04 12.30 -9.75
CA PRO A 82 -7.54 12.76 -11.05
C PRO A 82 -8.04 14.21 -11.06
N LYS A 83 -8.40 14.77 -9.89
CA LYS A 83 -8.83 16.17 -9.73
C LYS A 83 -7.65 17.14 -9.50
N GLY A 84 -6.41 16.64 -9.55
CA GLY A 84 -5.19 17.45 -9.43
C GLY A 84 -4.75 17.74 -7.99
N ASN A 85 -5.58 17.45 -6.98
CA ASN A 85 -5.16 17.59 -5.58
C ASN A 85 -4.28 16.42 -5.13
N LYS A 86 -3.26 16.73 -4.32
CA LYS A 86 -2.40 15.72 -3.70
C LYS A 86 -3.11 15.10 -2.50
N LYS A 87 -3.00 13.78 -2.36
CA LYS A 87 -3.50 13.01 -1.23
C LYS A 87 -2.34 12.24 -0.60
N ALA A 88 -2.26 12.25 0.72
CA ALA A 88 -1.28 11.47 1.46
C ALA A 88 -1.78 10.03 1.63
N LEU A 89 -0.91 9.06 1.33
CA LEU A 89 -1.18 7.63 1.48
C LEU A 89 -0.06 6.99 2.29
N ARG A 90 -0.43 6.34 3.39
CA ARG A 90 0.44 5.48 4.17
C ARG A 90 0.35 4.06 3.65
N THR A 91 1.50 3.43 3.44
CA THR A 91 1.63 2.03 3.04
C THR A 91 2.39 1.25 4.11
N VAL A 92 1.98 0.00 4.33
CA VAL A 92 2.58 -0.89 5.32
C VAL A 92 3.05 -2.14 4.62
N TRP A 93 4.30 -2.51 4.88
CA TRP A 93 4.99 -3.64 4.30
C TRP A 93 5.59 -4.50 5.40
N ILE A 94 5.82 -5.77 5.11
CA ILE A 94 6.57 -6.68 5.98
C ILE A 94 7.55 -7.49 5.13
N ILE A 95 8.79 -7.62 5.61
CA ILE A 95 9.73 -8.63 5.12
C ILE A 95 9.70 -9.75 6.16
N ASP A 96 9.17 -10.90 5.77
CA ASP A 96 9.01 -12.06 6.66
C ASP A 96 10.39 -12.63 7.07
N LYS A 97 10.48 -13.23 8.26
CA LYS A 97 11.77 -13.72 8.79
C LYS A 97 12.37 -14.79 7.88
N GLY A 98 13.64 -14.62 7.49
CA GLY A 98 14.32 -15.54 6.58
C GLY A 98 13.98 -15.33 5.09
N HIS A 99 13.14 -14.33 4.79
CA HIS A 99 12.88 -13.86 3.44
C HIS A 99 13.48 -12.47 3.25
N ASP A 100 13.55 -12.04 2.01
CA ASP A 100 14.09 -10.75 1.60
C ASP A 100 13.13 -9.96 0.70
N HIS A 101 12.02 -10.56 0.26
CA HIS A 101 10.98 -9.90 -0.50
C HIS A 101 9.98 -9.16 0.41
N PRO A 102 9.69 -7.86 0.17
CA PRO A 102 8.69 -7.14 0.91
C PRO A 102 7.27 -7.50 0.45
N ARG A 103 6.45 -7.95 1.39
CA ARG A 103 5.04 -8.25 1.15
C ARG A 103 4.15 -7.10 1.60
N PHE A 104 3.21 -6.73 0.73
CA PHE A 104 2.22 -5.71 1.04
C PHE A 104 1.28 -6.16 2.17
N VAL A 105 1.10 -5.30 3.18
CA VAL A 105 0.19 -5.55 4.31
C VAL A 105 -1.10 -4.77 4.13
N THR A 106 -1.03 -3.44 4.04
CA THR A 106 -2.19 -2.56 3.91
C THR A 106 -1.79 -1.15 3.46
N ALA A 107 -2.78 -0.34 3.07
CA ALA A 107 -2.61 1.09 2.83
C ALA A 107 -3.85 1.88 3.26
N TYR A 108 -3.66 3.11 3.72
CA TYR A 108 -4.73 3.99 4.21
C TYR A 108 -4.28 5.46 4.19
N PRO A 109 -5.20 6.44 4.23
CA PRO A 109 -4.84 7.86 4.29
C PRO A 109 -3.88 8.14 5.45
N ALA A 110 -2.77 8.84 5.18
CA ALA A 110 -1.78 9.18 6.20
C ALA A 110 -2.25 10.33 7.10
#